data_AF-A0A452Z9G4-F1
#
_entry.id   AF-A0A452Z9G4-F1
#
_cell.length_a   1.000
_cell.length_b   1.000
_cell.length_c   1.000
_cell.angle_alpha   90.00
_cell.angle_beta   90.00
_cell.angle_gamma   90.00
#
_symmetry.space_group_name_H-M   'P 1'
#
loop_
_entity.id
_entity.type
_entity.pdbx_description
1 polymer ?
#
loop_
_entity_poly.entity_id
_entity_poly.type
_entity_poly.pdbx_seq_one_letter_code
_entity_poly.pdbx_strand_id
1 'polypeptide(L)'
;MLRGMGFNNKTAIYLASGKIYKSEKTMAPLLEMFPLLQTKETLASDEELAPFKNFSSRMAALDYSVCTYSEVFVTTQGGNFPHFLMGHRRYLYGGHSKTIKPDKRRLAILFDNPRIGWKSLKRHLLNMRAHSDAKGVEMKRPNESIYTFPCPDCMCRLNKTTHSKPIHTR
;
A
#
# COMPACT_ATOMS: atom_id res chain seq x y z
N MET A 1 13.29 -5.56 1.95
CA MET A 1 12.39 -4.53 2.54
C MET A 1 11.21 -5.13 3.31
N LEU A 2 10.26 -5.82 2.65
CA LEU A 2 9.02 -6.33 3.27
C LEU A 2 9.27 -7.16 4.54
N ARG A 3 10.27 -8.05 4.52
CA ARG A 3 10.67 -8.84 5.69
C ARG A 3 11.07 -7.98 6.90
N GLY A 4 11.76 -6.87 6.64
CA GLY A 4 12.12 -5.91 7.67
C GLY A 4 10.94 -5.06 8.16
N MET A 5 9.87 -4.95 7.37
CA MET A 5 8.60 -4.33 7.78
C MET A 5 7.70 -5.31 8.56
N GLY A 6 8.14 -6.55 8.78
CA GLY A 6 7.44 -7.54 9.61
C GLY A 6 6.59 -8.56 8.84
N PHE A 7 6.63 -8.56 7.51
CA PHE A 7 6.02 -9.63 6.71
C PHE A 7 6.91 -10.87 6.70
N ASN A 8 6.32 -12.05 6.55
CA ASN A 8 7.04 -13.32 6.56
C ASN A 8 6.64 -14.20 5.37
N ASN A 9 7.24 -15.38 5.25
CA ASN A 9 6.99 -16.31 4.14
C ASN A 9 5.56 -16.90 4.11
N LYS A 10 4.79 -16.73 5.19
CA LYS A 10 3.36 -17.10 5.24
C LYS A 10 2.44 -15.96 4.79
N THR A 11 2.99 -14.79 4.48
CA THR A 11 2.21 -13.66 3.98
C THR A 11 1.87 -13.89 2.51
N ALA A 12 0.57 -13.96 2.18
CA ALA A 12 0.12 -13.92 0.79
C ALA A 12 0.39 -12.53 0.20
N ILE A 13 1.07 -12.48 -0.94
CA ILE A 13 1.40 -11.21 -1.61
C ILE A 13 0.76 -11.22 -2.98
N TYR A 14 -0.01 -10.19 -3.28
CA TYR A 14 -0.43 -9.93 -4.65
C TYR A 14 0.46 -8.84 -5.26
N LEU A 15 1.06 -9.12 -6.42
CA LEU A 15 1.91 -8.18 -7.14
C LEU A 15 1.15 -7.55 -8.32
N ALA A 16 0.57 -6.38 -8.07
CA ALA A 16 0.04 -5.52 -9.12
C ALA A 16 1.18 -4.89 -9.93
N SER A 17 1.44 -5.42 -11.12
CA SER A 17 2.49 -4.92 -12.01
C SER A 17 2.16 -5.14 -13.48
N GLY A 18 2.74 -4.30 -14.34
CA GLY A 18 2.86 -4.58 -15.76
C GLY A 18 3.96 -5.63 -16.03
N LYS A 19 4.36 -5.77 -17.30
CA LYS A 19 5.43 -6.70 -17.68
C LYS A 19 6.74 -6.37 -16.95
N ILE A 20 7.22 -7.30 -16.14
CA ILE A 20 8.48 -7.16 -15.40
C ILE A 20 9.64 -7.56 -16.30
N TYR A 21 10.63 -6.68 -16.42
CA TYR A 21 11.83 -6.96 -17.20
C TYR A 21 12.64 -8.11 -16.58
N LYS A 22 12.94 -9.14 -17.39
CA LYS A 22 13.67 -10.36 -16.96
C LYS A 22 13.10 -10.94 -15.66
N SER A 23 11.77 -11.08 -15.60
CA SER A 23 11.02 -11.50 -14.40
C SER A 23 11.63 -12.71 -13.70
N GLU A 24 11.96 -13.77 -14.44
CA GLU A 24 12.57 -14.99 -13.90
C GLU A 24 13.80 -14.71 -13.02
N LYS A 25 14.69 -13.81 -13.48
CA LYS A 25 15.90 -13.44 -12.75
C LYS A 25 15.63 -12.40 -11.67
N THR A 26 14.84 -11.37 -11.97
CA THR A 26 14.63 -10.23 -11.07
C THR A 26 13.68 -10.53 -9.92
N MET A 27 12.79 -11.51 -10.10
CA MET A 27 11.81 -11.92 -9.10
C MET A 27 12.25 -13.10 -8.22
N ALA A 28 13.25 -13.87 -8.63
CA ALA A 28 13.69 -15.06 -7.89
C ALA A 28 13.94 -14.80 -6.39
N PRO A 29 14.67 -13.74 -5.96
CA PRO A 29 14.87 -13.49 -4.52
C PRO A 29 13.57 -13.14 -3.78
N LEU A 30 12.60 -12.51 -4.46
CA LEU A 30 11.33 -12.14 -3.85
C LEU A 30 10.45 -13.38 -3.66
N LEU A 31 10.40 -14.27 -4.66
CA LEU A 31 9.69 -15.55 -4.62
C LEU A 31 10.26 -16.49 -3.55
N GLU A 32 11.59 -16.56 -3.42
CA GLU A 32 12.25 -17.35 -2.38
C GLU A 32 11.84 -16.87 -0.97
N MET A 33 11.75 -15.56 -0.76
CA MET A 33 11.34 -14.99 0.53
C MET A 33 9.83 -15.08 0.79
N PHE A 34 9.01 -15.05 -0.26
CA PHE A 34 7.55 -15.00 -0.20
C PHE A 34 6.93 -15.96 -1.23
N PRO A 35 6.87 -17.27 -0.91
CA PRO A 35 6.41 -18.30 -1.86
C PRO A 35 4.92 -18.21 -2.21
N LEU A 36 4.13 -17.48 -1.42
CA LEU A 36 2.70 -17.24 -1.67
C LEU A 36 2.45 -15.97 -2.51
N LEU A 37 3.43 -15.57 -3.32
CA LEU A 37 3.29 -14.43 -4.23
C LEU A 37 2.43 -14.83 -5.43
N GLN A 38 1.44 -14.02 -5.72
CA GLN A 38 0.48 -14.19 -6.80
C GLN A 38 0.44 -12.94 -7.69
N THR A 39 0.09 -13.13 -8.95
CA THR A 39 -0.25 -12.06 -9.91
C THR A 39 -1.65 -12.34 -10.48
N LYS A 40 -2.19 -11.43 -11.29
CA LYS A 40 -3.47 -11.69 -11.99
C LYS A 40 -3.41 -12.94 -12.86
N GLU A 41 -2.25 -13.19 -13.50
CA GLU A 41 -2.00 -14.35 -14.35
C GLU A 41 -1.92 -15.68 -13.58
N THR A 42 -1.61 -15.65 -12.28
CA THR A 42 -1.60 -16.86 -11.45
C THR A 42 -2.89 -17.06 -10.68
N LEU A 43 -3.70 -16.02 -10.51
CA LEU A 43 -5.00 -16.09 -9.81
C LEU A 43 -6.18 -16.45 -10.72
N ALA A 44 -6.13 -16.08 -12.00
CA ALA A 44 -7.23 -16.25 -12.94
C ALA A 44 -6.77 -17.10 -14.15
N SER A 45 -7.71 -17.84 -14.74
CA SER A 45 -7.42 -18.65 -15.92
C SER A 45 -7.18 -17.78 -17.16
N ASP A 46 -6.59 -18.36 -18.20
CA ASP A 46 -6.37 -17.66 -19.46
C ASP A 46 -7.68 -17.23 -20.13
N GLU A 47 -8.74 -18.03 -19.96
CA GLU A 47 -10.11 -17.75 -20.43
C GLU A 47 -10.75 -16.60 -19.65
N GLU A 48 -10.61 -16.58 -18.33
CA GLU A 48 -11.10 -15.48 -17.49
C GLU A 48 -10.41 -14.15 -17.81
N LEU A 49 -9.11 -14.21 -18.16
CA LEU A 49 -8.33 -13.03 -18.52
C LEU A 49 -8.53 -12.58 -19.98
N ALA A 50 -8.97 -13.46 -20.88
CA ALA A 50 -9.07 -13.20 -22.31
C ALA A 50 -9.83 -11.89 -22.67
N PRO A 51 -10.95 -11.53 -22.01
CA PRO A 51 -11.69 -10.29 -22.30
C PRO A 51 -10.91 -9.00 -21.97
N PHE A 52 -9.85 -9.11 -21.16
CA PHE A 52 -9.10 -7.96 -20.63
C PHE A 52 -7.71 -7.81 -21.23
N LYS A 53 -7.08 -8.91 -21.70
CA LYS A 53 -5.67 -8.96 -22.14
C LYS A 53 -5.26 -7.87 -23.15
N ASN A 54 -6.15 -7.47 -24.04
CA ASN A 54 -5.88 -6.45 -25.06
C ASN A 54 -6.08 -5.00 -24.60
N PHE A 55 -6.49 -4.80 -23.34
CA PHE A 55 -6.80 -3.49 -22.79
C PHE A 55 -6.04 -3.28 -21.48
N SER A 56 -4.94 -2.51 -21.55
CA SER A 56 -4.08 -2.23 -20.40
C SER A 56 -4.84 -1.65 -19.20
N SER A 57 -5.82 -0.77 -19.45
CA SER A 57 -6.69 -0.19 -18.42
C SER A 57 -7.60 -1.22 -17.75
N ARG A 58 -8.09 -2.21 -18.50
CA ARG A 58 -8.93 -3.29 -17.95
C ARG A 58 -8.10 -4.30 -17.15
N MET A 59 -6.90 -4.63 -17.62
CA MET A 59 -5.96 -5.44 -16.84
C MET A 59 -5.57 -4.74 -15.53
N ALA A 60 -5.34 -3.42 -15.59
CA ALA A 60 -5.08 -2.62 -14.39
C ALA A 60 -6.31 -2.55 -13.46
N ALA A 61 -7.54 -2.64 -13.98
CA ALA A 61 -8.74 -2.69 -13.15
C ALA A 61 -8.80 -3.98 -12.30
N LEU A 62 -8.29 -5.11 -12.81
CA LEU A 62 -8.15 -6.34 -12.02
C LEU A 62 -7.13 -6.15 -10.88
N ASP A 63 -5.96 -5.59 -11.21
CA ASP A 63 -4.94 -5.23 -10.21
C ASP A 63 -5.54 -4.30 -9.13
N TYR A 64 -6.32 -3.30 -9.56
CA TYR A 64 -6.97 -2.33 -8.70
C TYR A 64 -7.97 -2.98 -7.74
N SER A 65 -8.79 -3.91 -8.22
CA SER A 65 -9.77 -4.63 -7.39
C SER A 65 -9.09 -5.42 -6.27
N VAL A 66 -8.08 -6.23 -6.60
CA VAL A 66 -7.35 -7.02 -5.59
C VAL A 66 -6.65 -6.10 -4.59
N CYS A 67 -5.99 -5.04 -5.07
CA CYS A 67 -5.36 -4.08 -4.17
C CYS A 67 -6.37 -3.31 -3.30
N THR A 68 -7.58 -3.06 -3.79
CA THR A 68 -8.64 -2.34 -3.04
C THR A 68 -9.06 -3.15 -1.83
N TYR A 69 -9.27 -4.46 -1.99
CA TYR A 69 -9.75 -5.33 -0.91
C TYR A 69 -8.63 -5.98 -0.08
N SER A 70 -7.36 -5.74 -0.42
CA SER A 70 -6.22 -6.24 0.34
C SER A 70 -6.15 -5.69 1.77
N GLU A 71 -5.69 -6.48 2.74
CA GLU A 71 -5.54 -6.01 4.13
C GLU A 71 -4.50 -4.88 4.26
N VAL A 72 -3.43 -4.95 3.46
CA VAL A 72 -2.36 -3.97 3.43
C VAL A 72 -1.96 -3.68 1.99
N PHE A 73 -1.95 -2.41 1.61
CA PHE A 73 -1.46 -1.98 0.30
C PHE A 73 -0.05 -1.37 0.43
N VAL A 74 0.88 -1.76 -0.44
CA VAL A 74 2.24 -1.19 -0.51
C VAL A 74 2.46 -0.58 -1.88
N THR A 75 2.76 0.72 -1.95
CA THR A 75 3.06 1.39 -3.22
C THR A 75 4.56 1.54 -3.44
N THR A 76 5.03 1.19 -4.64
CA THR A 76 6.44 1.33 -5.05
C THR A 76 6.69 2.57 -5.90
N GLN A 77 5.67 3.10 -6.59
CA GLN A 77 5.78 4.26 -7.48
C GLN A 77 4.67 5.27 -7.23
N GLY A 78 4.90 6.52 -7.66
CA GLY A 78 3.82 7.51 -7.71
C GLY A 78 2.88 7.26 -8.89
N GLY A 79 1.97 8.19 -9.13
CA GLY A 79 1.07 8.17 -10.28
C GLY A 79 -0.38 7.90 -9.90
N ASN A 80 -1.22 7.77 -10.93
CA ASN A 80 -2.68 7.75 -10.79
C ASN A 80 -3.19 6.51 -10.07
N PHE A 81 -2.61 5.34 -10.33
CA PHE A 81 -3.06 4.08 -9.73
C PHE A 81 -3.04 4.11 -8.19
N PRO A 82 -1.89 4.35 -7.51
CA PRO A 82 -1.89 4.43 -6.06
C PRO A 82 -2.63 5.66 -5.54
N HIS A 83 -2.69 6.76 -6.28
CA HIS A 83 -3.45 7.96 -5.90
C HIS A 83 -4.94 7.60 -5.70
N PHE A 84 -5.60 7.07 -6.73
CA PHE A 84 -7.02 6.73 -6.69
C PHE A 84 -7.30 5.58 -5.72
N LEU A 85 -6.43 4.59 -5.69
CA LEU A 85 -6.60 3.42 -4.85
C LEU A 85 -6.54 3.76 -3.35
N MET A 86 -5.65 4.66 -2.96
CA MET A 86 -5.53 5.09 -1.56
C MET A 86 -6.79 5.79 -1.06
N GLY A 87 -7.37 6.70 -1.86
CA GLY A 87 -8.62 7.36 -1.48
C GLY A 87 -9.79 6.39 -1.44
N HIS A 88 -9.91 5.50 -2.44
CA HIS A 88 -10.97 4.50 -2.47
C HIS A 88 -10.90 3.53 -1.27
N ARG A 89 -9.70 3.04 -0.94
CA ARG A 89 -9.47 2.24 0.26
C ARG A 89 -9.87 2.99 1.53
N ARG A 90 -9.46 4.25 1.69
CA ARG A 90 -9.87 5.08 2.83
C ARG A 90 -11.38 5.23 2.90
N TYR A 91 -12.04 5.44 1.76
CA TYR A 91 -13.49 5.54 1.67
C TYR A 91 -14.20 4.28 2.16
N LEU A 92 -13.81 3.11 1.62
CA LEU A 92 -14.43 1.83 1.99
C LEU A 92 -14.18 1.43 3.45
N TYR A 93 -13.02 1.79 4.02
CA TYR A 93 -12.61 1.38 5.36
C TYR A 93 -12.74 2.50 6.41
N GLY A 94 -13.68 3.43 6.24
CA GLY A 94 -14.03 4.40 7.28
C GLY A 94 -12.95 5.43 7.60
N GLY A 95 -12.15 5.81 6.62
CA GLY A 95 -11.14 6.87 6.72
C GLY A 95 -9.74 6.35 7.07
N HIS A 96 -9.59 5.08 7.43
CA HIS A 96 -8.29 4.46 7.64
C HIS A 96 -8.19 3.14 6.88
N SER A 97 -7.17 3.04 6.02
CA SER A 97 -6.79 1.78 5.41
C SER A 97 -5.28 1.63 5.43
N LYS A 98 -4.80 0.47 5.92
CA LYS A 98 -3.37 0.18 6.05
C LYS A 98 -2.70 0.30 4.69
N THR A 99 -1.92 1.37 4.55
CA THR A 99 -1.19 1.69 3.33
C THR A 99 0.24 2.05 3.67
N ILE A 100 1.18 1.37 3.04
CA ILE A 100 2.60 1.61 3.19
C ILE A 100 3.09 2.36 1.96
N LYS A 101 3.55 3.59 2.17
CA LYS A 101 4.27 4.39 1.19
C LYS A 101 5.71 4.55 1.69
N PRO A 102 6.64 3.68 1.27
CA PRO A 102 8.00 3.72 1.76
C PRO A 102 8.69 5.05 1.41
N ASP A 103 9.46 5.58 2.35
CA ASP A 103 10.35 6.73 2.10
C ASP A 103 11.55 6.26 1.27
N LYS A 104 11.47 6.48 -0.03
CA LYS A 104 12.50 6.05 -0.99
C LYS A 104 13.86 6.66 -0.71
N ARG A 105 13.93 7.93 -0.28
CA ARG A 105 15.20 8.61 0.01
C ARG A 105 15.86 7.94 1.22
N ARG A 106 15.07 7.66 2.25
CA ARG A 106 15.55 6.94 3.42
C ARG A 106 15.97 5.50 3.11
N LEU A 107 15.21 4.79 2.26
CA LEU A 107 15.58 3.44 1.83
C LEU A 107 16.92 3.42 1.08
N ALA A 108 17.16 4.39 0.20
CA ALA A 108 18.42 4.48 -0.53
C ALA A 108 19.60 4.60 0.45
N ILE A 109 19.53 5.51 1.43
CA ILE A 109 20.57 5.68 2.45
C ILE A 109 20.76 4.41 3.31
N LEU A 110 19.67 3.73 3.67
CA LEU A 110 19.73 2.52 4.49
C LEU A 110 20.36 1.34 3.74
N PHE A 111 20.05 1.18 2.44
CA PHE A 111 20.59 0.08 1.64
C PHE A 111 22.01 0.33 1.15
N ASP A 112 22.43 1.59 1.04
CA ASP A 112 23.80 1.98 0.68
C ASP A 112 24.78 1.89 1.87
N ASN A 113 24.30 1.65 3.09
CA ASN A 113 25.16 1.53 4.27
C ASN A 113 25.59 0.07 4.51
N PRO A 114 26.83 -0.33 4.18
CA PRO A 114 27.28 -1.72 4.35
C PRO A 114 27.46 -2.12 5.83
N ARG A 115 27.52 -1.15 6.74
CA ARG A 115 27.72 -1.38 8.19
C ARG A 115 26.42 -1.53 8.96
N ILE A 116 25.26 -1.39 8.31
CA ILE A 116 23.98 -1.49 9.03
C ILE A 116 23.66 -2.94 9.39
N GLY A 117 23.64 -3.24 10.69
CA GLY A 117 23.21 -4.56 11.17
C GLY A 117 21.70 -4.77 10.97
N TRP A 118 21.29 -6.03 10.76
CA TRP A 118 19.88 -6.42 10.53
C TRP A 118 18.91 -5.87 11.59
N LYS A 119 19.28 -5.91 12.87
CA LYS A 119 18.46 -5.39 13.98
C LYS A 119 18.15 -3.90 13.79
N SER A 120 19.15 -3.11 13.38
CA SER A 120 18.97 -1.67 13.14
C SER A 120 18.13 -1.43 11.88
N LEU A 121 18.44 -2.12 10.79
CA LEU A 121 17.69 -2.03 9.54
C LEU A 121 16.20 -2.36 9.74
N LYS A 122 15.90 -3.46 10.45
CA LYS A 122 14.54 -3.89 10.78
C LYS A 122 13.81 -2.81 11.59
N ARG A 123 14.44 -2.20 12.59
CA ARG A 123 13.86 -1.10 13.36
C ARG A 123 13.51 0.10 12.46
N HIS A 124 14.39 0.48 11.54
CA HIS A 124 14.11 1.57 10.60
C HIS A 124 12.92 1.25 9.67
N LEU A 125 12.84 0.02 9.17
CA LEU A 125 11.76 -0.42 8.29
C LEU A 125 10.41 -0.55 9.02
N LEU A 126 10.40 -1.01 10.27
CA LEU A 126 9.21 -1.01 11.12
C LEU A 126 8.71 0.41 11.40
N ASN A 127 9.62 1.33 11.73
CA ASN A 127 9.27 2.74 11.93
C ASN A 127 8.70 3.37 10.65
N MET A 128 9.26 3.02 9.49
CA MET A 128 8.75 3.48 8.20
C MET A 128 7.32 2.99 7.95
N ARG A 129 7.05 1.70 8.21
CA ARG A 129 5.69 1.14 8.11
C ARG A 129 4.72 1.83 9.06
N ALA A 130 5.08 1.99 10.33
CA ALA A 130 4.23 2.62 11.34
C ALA A 130 3.89 4.08 10.97
N HIS A 131 4.88 4.82 10.47
CA HIS A 131 4.68 6.20 10.02
C HIS A 131 3.76 6.27 8.79
N SER A 132 3.88 5.36 7.82
CA SER A 132 2.93 5.31 6.69
C SER A 132 1.51 5.02 7.14
N ASP A 133 1.34 4.12 8.11
CA ASP A 133 0.05 3.74 8.64
C ASP A 133 -0.67 4.91 9.36
N ALA A 134 0.08 5.68 10.15
CA ALA A 134 -0.43 6.90 10.79
C ALA A 134 -0.94 7.93 9.77
N LYS A 135 -0.24 8.07 8.62
CA LYS A 135 -0.70 8.92 7.51
C LYS A 135 -1.97 8.39 6.83
N GLY A 136 -2.31 7.12 7.02
CA GLY A 136 -3.55 6.53 6.54
C GLY A 136 -4.80 7.25 7.04
N VAL A 137 -4.72 7.95 8.19
CA VAL A 137 -5.83 8.63 8.91
C VAL A 137 -5.84 10.15 8.69
N GLU A 138 -4.95 10.69 7.85
CA GLU A 138 -4.86 12.14 7.63
C GLU A 138 -6.09 12.72 6.93
N MET A 139 -6.50 13.91 7.35
CA MET A 139 -7.53 14.72 6.68
C MET A 139 -6.94 15.43 5.46
N LYS A 140 -7.79 15.63 4.45
CA LYS A 140 -7.45 16.40 3.25
C LYS A 140 -7.08 17.84 3.62
N ARG A 141 -5.94 18.30 3.09
CA ARG A 141 -5.53 19.70 3.09
C ARG A 141 -6.16 20.45 1.90
N PRO A 142 -6.23 21.80 1.91
CA PRO A 142 -6.89 22.56 0.84
C PRO A 142 -6.48 22.17 -0.58
N ASN A 143 -5.18 21.94 -0.80
CA ASN A 143 -4.60 21.62 -2.12
C ASN A 143 -4.47 20.12 -2.40
N GLU A 144 -4.96 19.25 -1.52
CA GLU A 144 -4.94 17.81 -1.74
C GLU A 144 -6.21 17.34 -2.45
N SER A 145 -6.07 16.31 -3.27
CA SER A 145 -7.18 15.75 -4.04
C SER A 145 -8.11 14.91 -3.16
N ILE A 146 -9.42 15.07 -3.35
CA ILE A 146 -10.46 14.20 -2.74
C ILE A 146 -10.25 12.72 -3.09
N TYR A 147 -9.63 12.44 -4.24
CA TYR A 147 -9.35 11.09 -4.70
C TYR A 147 -8.17 10.42 -3.98
N THR A 148 -7.33 11.20 -3.27
CA THR A 148 -6.38 10.62 -2.31
C THR A 148 -6.93 10.70 -0.89
N PHE A 149 -7.52 11.84 -0.51
CA PHE A 149 -7.98 12.14 0.85
C PHE A 149 -9.48 12.47 0.80
N PRO A 150 -10.36 11.48 0.92
CA PRO A 150 -11.80 11.70 0.78
C PRO A 150 -12.44 12.39 2.00
N CYS A 151 -11.76 12.45 3.15
CA CYS A 151 -12.27 13.10 4.36
C CYS A 151 -11.78 14.55 4.45
N PRO A 152 -12.66 15.54 4.73
CA PRO A 152 -14.07 15.39 5.14
C PRO A 152 -15.10 15.46 4.01
N ASP A 153 -14.70 15.83 2.79
CA ASP A 153 -15.66 16.22 1.74
C ASP A 153 -16.60 15.08 1.27
N CYS A 154 -16.09 13.84 1.25
CA CYS A 154 -16.82 12.65 0.81
C CYS A 154 -17.07 11.65 1.94
N MET A 155 -16.66 11.97 3.18
CA MET A 155 -16.78 11.07 4.34
C MET A 155 -17.07 11.85 5.61
N CYS A 156 -18.03 11.37 6.40
CA CYS A 156 -18.29 11.90 7.73
C CYS A 156 -17.16 11.53 8.71
N ARG A 157 -16.93 12.38 9.72
CA ARG A 157 -16.07 12.02 10.85
C ARG A 157 -16.69 10.81 11.55
N LEU A 158 -15.94 9.72 11.70
CA LEU A 158 -16.20 8.81 12.81
C LEU A 158 -15.92 9.62 14.08
N ASN A 159 -16.97 10.03 14.78
CA ASN A 159 -16.85 10.65 16.08
C ASN A 159 -16.00 9.72 16.95
N LYS A 160 -14.72 10.07 17.17
CA LYS A 160 -14.06 9.65 18.40
C LYS A 160 -14.95 10.22 19.49
N THR A 161 -15.61 9.35 20.24
CA THR A 161 -16.39 9.68 21.43
C THR A 161 -15.76 10.89 22.10
N THR A 162 -16.48 12.00 22.05
CA THR A 162 -16.15 13.21 22.76
C THR A 162 -16.11 12.85 24.23
N HIS A 163 -14.91 12.69 24.79
CA HIS A 163 -14.74 13.06 26.19
C HIS A 163 -14.94 14.58 26.23
N SER A 164 -16.19 14.97 26.43
CA SER A 164 -16.61 16.32 26.73
C SER A 164 -15.74 16.84 27.87
N LYS A 165 -14.78 17.72 27.55
CA LYS A 165 -14.18 18.57 28.56
C LYS A 165 -15.27 19.56 28.99
N PRO A 166 -15.57 19.70 30.29
CA PRO A 166 -16.53 20.69 30.74
C PRO A 166 -16.00 22.07 30.39
N ILE A 167 -16.88 22.87 29.78
CA ILE A 167 -16.67 24.29 29.53
C ILE A 167 -16.62 24.96 30.90
N HIS A 168 -15.45 25.45 31.32
CA HIS A 168 -15.37 26.42 32.41
C HIS A 168 -15.84 27.77 31.87
N THR A 169 -17.08 28.14 32.18
CA THR A 169 -17.57 29.51 32.09
C THR A 169 -16.87 30.36 33.14
N ARG A 170 -16.40 31.53 32.71
CA ARG A 170 -15.85 32.58 33.56
C ARG A 170 -16.93 33.61 33.87
#